data_AF-A0A0P1IGW8-F1
#
_entry.id   AF-A0A0P1IGW8-F1
#
_cell.length_a   1.000
_cell.length_b   1.000
_cell.length_c   1.000
_cell.angle_alpha   90.00
_cell.angle_beta   90.00
_cell.angle_gamma   90.00
#
_symmetry.space_group_name_H-M   'P 1'
#
loop_
_entity.id
_entity.type
_entity.pdbx_description
1 polymer ?
#
loop_
_entity_poly.entity_id
_entity_poly.type
_entity_poly.pdbx_seq_one_letter_code
_entity_poly.pdbx_strand_id
1 'polypeptide(L)'
;MPNQSIPPAIFSSYGLSIENCSNLSDDAEEYVTAAAEALEDVSKNDPEGVPKAPNKRARHVITAARDLIKSKKGNAAIALVDGLPQQFQSKRPIVLVRLTAHWQMGQSDKLAEEAERAIKLFPDDPQIKPYLSRKAAMHITETVHDSFDRLGIAPETLVDALNAIDASQVVNLYPDERAKSLSDLRNEPDPEDFAKRLRNGGVIARYMTDLLRHRPNKERNSERDKTLLRYSRQAEKLLKEVDASIMEKAVADGHPVIVTSAHTSLNVSLSMDPFASLGLPVIRVANQGGFSNPGFERFVVNDDSGPFEFLKLVKRIRKNQLCVVIYPDGAKSRDVCEVEVLGRKVPIGPGAEMLAWQGKAATFFVSTHWNGRSFWPRLTQGPSAFDFENREEFEKSFHEFYADRLTELVLGEPEDIGSGGGFIPVLTRLAPRKR
;
A
#
# COMPACT_ATOMS: atom_id res chain seq x y z
N MET A 1 29.20 50.73 -13.08
CA MET A 1 28.61 50.60 -11.73
C MET A 1 28.99 49.23 -11.19
N PRO A 2 29.81 49.14 -10.15
CA PRO A 2 30.24 47.84 -9.61
C PRO A 2 29.31 47.36 -8.49
N ASN A 3 29.13 46.03 -8.44
CA ASN A 3 28.70 45.17 -7.35
C ASN A 3 28.21 45.84 -6.05
N GLN A 4 26.94 45.61 -5.70
CA GLN A 4 26.54 45.48 -4.29
C GLN A 4 26.19 44.02 -4.02
N SER A 5 27.22 43.29 -3.61
CA SER A 5 27.12 41.99 -2.97
C SER A 5 26.21 42.08 -1.74
N ILE A 6 25.15 41.27 -1.72
CA ILE A 6 24.39 40.98 -0.49
C ILE A 6 25.38 40.36 0.53
N PRO A 7 25.38 40.76 1.81
CA PRO A 7 26.41 40.30 2.74
C PRO A 7 26.33 38.78 2.94
N PRO A 8 27.45 38.03 2.83
CA PRO A 8 27.54 36.61 3.19
C PRO A 8 27.29 36.31 4.68
N ALA A 9 27.01 37.33 5.50
CA ALA A 9 27.10 37.28 6.95
C ALA A 9 25.95 36.52 7.63
N ILE A 10 24.78 36.36 7.02
CA ILE A 10 23.64 35.68 7.65
C ILE A 10 23.73 34.15 7.50
N PHE A 11 24.25 33.65 6.38
CA PHE A 11 24.42 32.22 6.13
C PHE A 11 25.46 31.55 7.06
N SER A 12 26.52 32.27 7.44
CA SER A 12 27.61 31.69 8.26
C SER A 12 27.26 31.51 9.75
N SER A 13 26.26 32.24 10.28
CA SER A 13 25.97 32.22 11.72
C SER A 13 25.19 30.99 12.21
N TYR A 14 24.64 30.18 11.30
CA TYR A 14 23.86 28.98 11.65
C TYR A 14 24.10 27.76 10.73
N GLY A 15 25.16 27.77 9.90
CA GLY A 15 25.59 26.58 9.15
C GLY A 15 24.74 26.16 7.94
N LEU A 16 23.83 27.02 7.47
CA LEU A 16 23.17 26.83 6.18
C LEU A 16 24.04 27.52 5.11
N SER A 17 24.78 26.75 4.31
CA SER A 17 25.43 27.27 3.10
C SER A 17 24.56 26.96 1.88
N ILE A 18 24.52 27.87 0.90
CA ILE A 18 23.91 27.62 -0.43
C ILE A 18 24.54 26.38 -1.09
N GLU A 19 25.78 26.04 -0.75
CA GLU A 19 26.46 24.82 -1.21
C GLU A 19 25.79 23.52 -0.75
N ASN A 20 25.12 23.51 0.41
CA ASN A 20 24.33 22.34 0.88
C ASN A 20 23.00 22.15 0.14
N CYS A 21 22.59 23.14 -0.68
CA CYS A 21 21.35 23.15 -1.45
C CYS A 21 21.57 23.00 -2.97
N SER A 22 22.81 22.76 -3.40
CA SER A 22 23.26 22.78 -4.82
C SER A 22 22.68 21.69 -5.74
N ASN A 23 21.81 20.81 -5.23
CA ASN A 23 21.10 19.77 -6.00
C ASN A 23 19.57 19.94 -6.00
N LEU A 24 19.06 21.11 -5.59
CA LEU A 24 17.64 21.42 -5.61
C LEU A 24 17.29 22.06 -6.95
N SER A 25 16.25 21.53 -7.63
CA SER A 25 15.71 22.10 -8.89
C SER A 25 15.29 23.56 -8.69
N ASP A 26 15.25 24.37 -9.75
CA ASP A 26 14.85 25.80 -9.74
C ASP A 26 13.60 26.11 -8.89
N ASP A 27 12.60 25.22 -8.89
CA ASP A 27 11.41 25.34 -8.04
C ASP A 27 11.68 25.32 -6.52
N ALA A 28 12.79 24.79 -6.06
CA ALA A 28 13.13 24.71 -4.63
C ALA A 28 13.94 25.93 -4.18
N GLU A 29 14.62 26.62 -5.10
CA GLU A 29 15.17 27.97 -4.84
C GLU A 29 14.05 28.97 -4.56
N GLU A 30 12.93 28.92 -5.29
CA GLU A 30 11.79 29.84 -5.07
C GLU A 30 11.16 29.65 -3.69
N TYR A 31 11.04 28.40 -3.21
CA TYR A 31 10.47 28.11 -1.89
C TYR A 31 11.45 28.38 -0.75
N VAL A 32 12.76 28.19 -0.98
CA VAL A 32 13.82 28.57 -0.03
C VAL A 32 13.93 30.10 0.05
N THR A 33 13.73 30.80 -1.07
CA THR A 33 13.69 32.27 -1.15
C THR A 33 12.45 32.81 -0.47
N ALA A 34 11.27 32.26 -0.72
CA ALA A 34 10.04 32.62 0.00
C ALA A 34 10.13 32.32 1.51
N ALA A 35 10.82 31.24 1.89
CA ALA A 35 11.14 30.97 3.29
C ALA A 35 12.13 32.01 3.84
N ALA A 36 13.15 32.42 3.08
CA ALA A 36 14.12 33.45 3.46
C ALA A 36 13.49 34.86 3.57
N GLU A 37 12.54 35.20 2.70
CA GLU A 37 11.78 36.45 2.77
C GLU A 37 10.84 36.47 3.98
N ALA A 38 10.16 35.35 4.24
CA ALA A 38 9.36 35.17 5.47
C ALA A 38 10.23 35.20 6.75
N LEU A 39 11.55 34.96 6.63
CA LEU A 39 12.53 35.08 7.71
C LEU A 39 13.02 36.53 7.91
N GLU A 40 13.08 37.33 6.84
CA GLU A 40 13.54 38.71 6.88
C GLU A 40 12.49 39.66 7.49
N ASP A 41 11.20 39.44 7.18
CA ASP A 41 10.07 40.25 7.61
C ASP A 41 9.76 40.14 9.13
N VAL A 42 10.21 39.05 9.75
CA VAL A 42 10.12 38.83 11.21
C VAL A 42 11.25 39.52 11.97
N SER A 43 12.43 39.73 11.35
CA SER A 43 13.57 40.39 12.01
C SER A 43 13.44 41.92 12.07
N LYS A 44 12.70 42.51 11.13
CA LYS A 44 12.49 43.96 11.05
C LYS A 44 11.52 44.51 12.11
N ASN A 45 10.80 43.63 12.83
CA ASN A 45 9.72 44.00 13.76
C ASN A 45 10.04 43.78 15.26
N ASP A 46 11.29 43.47 15.65
CA ASP A 46 11.69 43.33 17.06
C ASP A 46 13.13 43.82 17.29
N PRO A 47 13.34 45.11 17.66
CA PRO A 47 14.67 45.72 17.77
C PRO A 47 15.49 45.30 19.00
N GLU A 48 14.89 44.62 19.98
CA GLU A 48 15.53 44.28 21.24
C GLU A 48 15.97 42.81 21.30
N GLY A 49 16.90 42.42 20.42
CA GLY A 49 18.04 41.51 20.66
C GLY A 49 17.91 40.17 21.43
N VAL A 50 16.74 39.74 21.90
CA VAL A 50 16.53 38.48 22.62
C VAL A 50 15.30 37.82 22.02
N PRO A 51 15.45 36.80 21.16
CA PRO A 51 14.33 36.25 20.42
C PRO A 51 13.37 35.56 21.41
N LYS A 52 12.24 36.21 21.70
CA LYS A 52 11.01 35.57 22.18
C LYS A 52 10.32 34.77 21.04
N ALA A 53 10.80 34.95 19.80
CA ALA A 53 10.27 34.40 18.55
C ALA A 53 10.76 33.01 18.03
N PRO A 54 11.54 32.15 18.74
CA PRO A 54 11.95 30.85 18.22
C PRO A 54 10.75 29.97 17.82
N ASN A 55 9.65 30.07 18.57
CA ASN A 55 8.44 29.28 18.35
C ASN A 55 7.59 29.75 17.15
N LYS A 56 7.58 31.06 16.83
CA LYS A 56 6.81 31.58 15.68
C LYS A 56 7.50 31.22 14.35
N ARG A 57 8.83 31.33 14.33
CA ARG A 57 9.68 30.93 13.19
C ARG A 57 9.58 29.44 12.88
N ALA A 58 9.68 28.59 13.91
CA ALA A 58 9.52 27.14 13.74
C ALA A 58 8.13 26.76 13.19
N ARG A 59 7.06 27.47 13.60
CA ARG A 59 5.71 27.23 13.08
C ARG A 59 5.59 27.49 11.58
N HIS A 60 6.13 28.59 11.06
CA HIS A 60 6.10 28.87 9.61
C HIS A 60 6.87 27.82 8.81
N VAL A 61 8.05 27.42 9.29
CA VAL A 61 8.85 26.34 8.68
C VAL A 61 8.07 25.02 8.63
N ILE A 62 7.41 24.64 9.73
CA ILE A 62 6.59 23.41 9.76
C ILE A 62 5.41 23.50 8.77
N THR A 63 4.76 24.66 8.65
CA THR A 63 3.67 24.85 7.70
C THR A 63 4.15 24.72 6.26
N ALA A 64 5.25 25.41 5.90
CA ALA A 64 5.84 25.31 4.56
C ALA A 64 6.28 23.87 4.23
N ALA A 65 6.88 23.16 5.19
CA ALA A 65 7.26 21.76 5.00
C ALA A 65 6.06 20.84 4.74
N ARG A 66 4.91 21.11 5.39
CA ARG A 66 3.66 20.36 5.12
C ARG A 66 3.09 20.65 3.74
N ASP A 67 3.23 21.87 3.24
CA ASP A 67 2.78 22.21 1.88
C ASP A 67 3.70 21.57 0.83
N LEU A 68 5.01 21.53 1.07
CA LEU A 68 5.96 20.77 0.25
C LEU A 68 5.61 19.26 0.20
N ILE A 69 5.22 18.67 1.33
CA ILE A 69 4.70 17.29 1.40
C ILE A 69 3.43 17.13 0.54
N LYS A 70 2.48 18.05 0.60
CA LYS A 70 1.26 17.98 -0.24
C LYS A 70 1.62 18.03 -1.73
N SER A 71 2.63 18.79 -2.09
CA SER A 71 3.16 18.90 -3.45
C SER A 71 4.15 17.78 -3.83
N LYS A 72 4.23 16.69 -3.06
CA LYS A 72 5.12 15.53 -3.27
C LYS A 72 6.64 15.88 -3.28
N LYS A 73 7.05 17.01 -2.71
CA LYS A 73 8.46 17.46 -2.60
C LYS A 73 9.07 17.05 -1.24
N GLY A 74 9.10 15.76 -0.94
CA GLY A 74 9.50 15.22 0.37
C GLY A 74 10.93 15.54 0.81
N ASN A 75 11.92 15.48 -0.10
CA ASN A 75 13.31 15.81 0.21
C ASN A 75 13.47 17.28 0.65
N ALA A 76 12.79 18.20 -0.04
CA ALA A 76 12.80 19.63 0.30
C ALA A 76 12.13 19.88 1.66
N ALA A 77 11.03 19.18 1.96
CA ALA A 77 10.37 19.26 3.26
C ALA A 77 11.29 18.82 4.42
N ILE A 78 12.06 17.74 4.22
CA ILE A 78 13.04 17.24 5.21
C ILE A 78 14.17 18.26 5.39
N ALA A 79 14.80 18.70 4.29
CA ALA A 79 15.88 19.69 4.35
C ALA A 79 15.45 20.97 5.09
N LEU A 80 14.21 21.42 4.85
CA LEU A 80 13.66 22.62 5.48
C LEU A 80 13.50 22.47 7.00
N VAL A 81 13.03 21.31 7.50
CA VAL A 81 12.91 21.08 8.94
C VAL A 81 14.23 20.70 9.60
N ASP A 82 15.16 20.08 8.86
CA ASP A 82 16.51 19.74 9.33
C ASP A 82 17.36 21.01 9.55
N GLY A 83 17.07 22.09 8.81
CA GLY A 83 17.69 23.40 9.02
C GLY A 83 17.24 24.15 10.29
N LEU A 84 16.28 23.63 11.06
CA LEU A 84 15.89 24.22 12.34
C LEU A 84 16.93 23.90 13.45
N PRO A 85 17.07 24.76 14.48
CA PRO A 85 17.95 24.48 15.62
C PRO A 85 17.65 23.15 16.31
N GLN A 86 18.68 22.50 16.86
CA GLN A 86 18.60 21.14 17.45
C GLN A 86 17.47 20.95 18.47
N GLN A 87 17.18 21.99 19.28
CA GLN A 87 16.08 22.00 20.25
C GLN A 87 14.68 21.78 19.65
N PHE A 88 14.52 22.01 18.34
CA PHE A 88 13.29 21.75 17.60
C PHE A 88 13.25 20.35 16.99
N GLN A 89 14.40 19.70 16.77
CA GLN A 89 14.50 18.44 16.02
C GLN A 89 13.80 17.25 16.68
N SER A 90 13.58 17.35 17.98
CA SER A 90 12.83 16.38 18.78
C SER A 90 11.40 16.84 19.07
N LYS A 91 10.89 17.88 18.39
CA LYS A 91 9.50 18.34 18.54
C LYS A 91 8.60 17.54 17.60
N ARG A 92 7.45 17.14 18.14
CA ARG A 92 6.43 16.31 17.49
C ARG A 92 6.11 16.73 16.03
N PRO A 93 5.88 18.02 15.70
CA PRO A 93 5.53 18.38 14.32
C PRO A 93 6.63 18.13 13.30
N ILE A 94 7.91 18.22 13.71
CA ILE A 94 9.07 18.01 12.83
C ILE A 94 9.27 16.51 12.58
N VAL A 95 9.15 15.70 13.63
CA VAL A 95 9.13 14.24 13.51
C VAL A 95 8.02 13.78 12.56
N LEU A 96 6.81 14.34 12.68
CA LEU A 96 5.70 14.01 11.76
C LEU A 96 5.98 14.42 10.31
N VAL A 97 6.65 15.55 10.06
CA VAL A 97 7.07 15.95 8.70
C VAL A 97 8.03 14.91 8.12
N ARG A 98 9.08 14.52 8.85
CA ARG A 98 10.04 13.51 8.40
C ARG A 98 9.39 12.15 8.14
N LEU A 99 8.57 11.67 9.07
CA LEU A 99 7.81 10.43 8.92
C LEU A 99 6.94 10.47 7.66
N THR A 100 6.22 11.57 7.43
CA THR A 100 5.34 11.72 6.25
C THR A 100 6.16 11.79 4.96
N ALA A 101 7.28 12.51 4.96
CA ALA A 101 8.13 12.67 3.78
C ALA A 101 8.85 11.38 3.41
N HIS A 102 9.51 10.68 4.35
CA HIS A 102 10.12 9.37 4.10
C HIS A 102 9.09 8.36 3.61
N TRP A 103 7.88 8.41 4.18
CA TRP A 103 6.77 7.60 3.71
C TRP A 103 6.41 7.88 2.25
N GLN A 104 6.13 9.14 1.89
CA GLN A 104 5.75 9.49 0.51
C GLN A 104 6.82 9.11 -0.51
N MET A 105 8.09 9.17 -0.13
CA MET A 105 9.22 8.83 -0.98
C MET A 105 9.55 7.34 -1.02
N GLY A 106 8.87 6.50 -0.22
CA GLY A 106 9.13 5.06 -0.15
C GLY A 106 10.49 4.69 0.45
N GLN A 107 11.08 5.57 1.27
CA GLN A 107 12.37 5.35 1.92
C GLN A 107 12.17 4.51 3.19
N SER A 108 11.99 3.20 3.03
CA SER A 108 11.58 2.28 4.11
C SER A 108 12.55 2.28 5.31
N ASP A 109 13.87 2.24 5.07
CA ASP A 109 14.88 2.22 6.14
C ASP A 109 14.88 3.53 6.95
N LYS A 110 14.86 4.67 6.26
CA LYS A 110 14.80 5.99 6.91
C LYS A 110 13.49 6.21 7.66
N LEU A 111 12.38 5.72 7.11
CA LEU A 111 11.09 5.72 7.79
C LEU A 111 11.16 4.87 9.06
N ALA A 112 11.82 3.71 9.00
CA ALA A 112 11.99 2.80 10.12
C ALA A 112 12.84 3.40 11.25
N GLU A 113 13.93 4.10 10.92
CA GLU A 113 14.79 4.81 11.85
C GLU A 113 14.06 5.98 12.54
N GLU A 114 13.38 6.83 11.75
CA GLU A 114 12.67 7.97 12.31
C GLU A 114 11.47 7.53 13.15
N ALA A 115 10.81 6.41 12.80
CA ALA A 115 9.71 5.86 13.59
C ALA A 115 10.17 5.31 14.95
N GLU A 116 11.35 4.66 15.01
CA GLU A 116 11.96 4.26 16.29
C GLU A 116 12.32 5.47 17.15
N ARG A 117 12.90 6.50 16.53
CA ARG A 117 13.21 7.76 17.22
C ARG A 117 11.93 8.40 17.77
N ALA A 118 10.86 8.39 16.97
CA ALA A 118 9.57 8.96 17.32
C ALA A 118 8.93 8.28 18.54
N ILE A 119 9.00 6.94 18.67
CA ILE A 119 8.50 6.21 19.84
C ILE A 119 9.21 6.65 21.11
N LYS A 120 10.55 6.71 21.07
CA LYS A 120 11.35 7.07 22.24
C LYS A 120 11.00 8.47 22.74
N LEU A 121 10.63 9.36 21.83
CA LEU A 121 10.23 10.74 22.15
C LEU A 121 8.76 10.88 22.54
N PHE A 122 7.87 10.06 21.97
CA PHE A 122 6.41 10.22 22.04
C PHE A 122 5.68 8.85 22.06
N PRO A 123 5.84 8.06 23.14
CA PRO A 123 5.35 6.67 23.17
C PRO A 123 3.83 6.54 22.98
N ASP A 124 3.05 7.52 23.43
CA ASP A 124 1.58 7.47 23.42
C ASP A 124 0.91 8.25 22.28
N ASP A 125 1.68 8.81 21.34
CA ASP A 125 1.13 9.73 20.33
C ASP A 125 0.30 9.01 19.25
N PRO A 126 -1.02 9.29 19.16
CA PRO A 126 -1.90 8.61 18.22
C PRO A 126 -1.59 8.92 16.75
N GLN A 127 -0.89 10.02 16.42
CA GLN A 127 -0.49 10.31 15.04
C GLN A 127 0.83 9.64 14.64
N ILE A 128 1.61 9.14 15.61
CA ILE A 128 2.87 8.42 15.36
C ILE A 128 2.62 6.91 15.25
N LYS A 129 1.69 6.38 16.05
CA LYS A 129 1.28 4.96 16.03
C LYS A 129 1.05 4.39 14.61
N PRO A 130 0.39 5.07 13.66
CA PRO A 130 0.22 4.56 12.29
C PRO A 130 1.53 4.29 11.55
N TYR A 131 2.59 5.05 11.81
CA TYR A 131 3.90 4.85 11.18
C TYR A 131 4.62 3.62 11.74
N LEU A 132 4.32 3.21 12.97
CA LEU A 132 4.83 1.98 13.59
C LEU A 132 4.15 0.76 13.03
N SER A 133 2.82 0.79 12.96
CA SER A 133 2.06 -0.25 12.26
C SER A 133 2.56 -0.39 10.83
N ARG A 134 2.94 0.71 10.20
CA ARG A 134 3.51 0.71 8.85
C ARG A 134 4.94 0.17 8.78
N LYS A 135 5.83 0.57 9.68
CA LYS A 135 7.19 0.00 9.80
C LYS A 135 7.10 -1.51 9.98
N ALA A 136 6.34 -1.96 10.98
CA ALA A 136 6.15 -3.38 11.23
C ALA A 136 5.47 -4.10 10.04
N ALA A 137 4.57 -3.44 9.29
CA ALA A 137 4.03 -4.00 8.05
C ALA A 137 5.05 -4.11 6.90
N MET A 138 6.05 -3.21 6.86
CA MET A 138 7.15 -3.24 5.88
C MET A 138 8.19 -4.30 6.24
N HIS A 139 8.43 -4.51 7.54
CA HIS A 139 9.37 -5.47 8.10
C HIS A 139 8.64 -6.62 8.80
N ILE A 140 7.54 -7.11 8.21
CA ILE A 140 6.64 -8.04 8.92
C ILE A 140 7.35 -9.34 9.26
N THR A 141 8.23 -9.79 8.35
CA THR A 141 9.04 -10.99 8.54
C THR A 141 9.96 -10.84 9.75
N GLU A 142 10.54 -9.67 9.91
CA GLU A 142 11.40 -9.39 11.05
C GLU A 142 10.59 -9.34 12.34
N THR A 143 9.49 -8.59 12.33
CA THR A 143 8.63 -8.39 13.50
C THR A 143 8.00 -9.69 13.99
N VAL A 144 7.59 -10.59 13.10
CA VAL A 144 7.05 -11.92 13.46
C VAL A 144 8.10 -12.76 14.16
N HIS A 145 9.33 -12.81 13.62
CA HIS A 145 10.41 -13.60 14.21
C HIS A 145 10.89 -13.03 15.55
N ASP A 146 11.01 -11.71 15.67
CA ASP A 146 11.35 -11.05 16.94
C ASP A 146 10.29 -11.34 18.01
N SER A 147 9.01 -11.44 17.63
CA SER A 147 7.94 -11.85 18.53
C SER A 147 8.07 -13.31 18.97
N PHE A 148 8.46 -14.21 18.07
CA PHE A 148 8.72 -15.61 18.43
C PHE A 148 9.87 -15.73 19.41
N ASP A 149 10.99 -15.05 19.17
CA ASP A 149 12.16 -15.04 20.06
C ASP A 149 11.78 -14.52 21.46
N ARG A 150 11.05 -13.40 21.53
CA ARG A 150 10.58 -12.82 22.80
C ARG A 150 9.66 -13.76 23.59
N LEU A 151 8.83 -14.53 22.89
CA LEU A 151 7.86 -15.44 23.49
C LEU A 151 8.43 -16.85 23.72
N GLY A 152 9.68 -17.11 23.32
CA GLY A 152 10.28 -18.44 23.38
C GLY A 152 9.61 -19.46 22.46
N ILE A 153 8.94 -19.01 21.41
CA ILE A 153 8.29 -19.87 20.41
C ILE A 153 9.33 -20.22 19.35
N ALA A 154 9.54 -21.52 19.11
CA ALA A 154 10.45 -22.00 18.07
C ALA A 154 9.69 -22.91 17.10
N PRO A 155 8.92 -22.36 16.14
CA PRO A 155 8.16 -23.19 15.22
C PRO A 155 9.09 -24.00 14.33
N GLU A 156 8.81 -25.29 14.17
CA GLU A 156 9.63 -26.17 13.31
C GLU A 156 9.24 -26.01 11.83
N THR A 157 7.93 -25.91 11.56
CA THR A 157 7.36 -25.74 10.22
C THR A 157 6.77 -24.34 10.02
N LEU A 158 6.61 -23.95 8.74
CA LEU A 158 5.92 -22.72 8.40
C LEU A 158 4.46 -22.76 8.84
N VAL A 159 3.78 -23.91 8.77
CA VAL A 159 2.39 -24.03 9.23
C VAL A 159 2.29 -23.75 10.73
N ASP A 160 3.22 -24.30 11.52
CA ASP A 160 3.28 -24.02 12.96
C ASP A 160 3.55 -22.54 13.22
N ALA A 161 4.47 -21.94 12.45
CA ALA A 161 4.76 -20.51 12.54
C ALA A 161 3.50 -19.68 12.25
N LEU A 162 2.77 -19.98 11.16
CA LEU A 162 1.55 -19.26 10.79
C LEU A 162 0.46 -19.37 11.85
N ASN A 163 0.27 -20.57 12.42
CA ASN A 163 -0.72 -20.80 13.47
C ASN A 163 -0.31 -20.22 14.84
N ALA A 164 0.99 -19.99 15.06
CA ALA A 164 1.52 -19.36 16.26
C ALA A 164 1.52 -17.82 16.21
N ILE A 165 1.19 -17.21 15.06
CA ILE A 165 1.10 -15.75 14.94
C ILE A 165 -0.05 -15.22 15.81
N ASP A 166 0.30 -14.35 16.74
CA ASP A 166 -0.64 -13.48 17.46
C ASP A 166 -0.39 -12.02 17.05
N ALA A 167 -1.28 -11.46 16.23
CA ALA A 167 -1.15 -10.10 15.73
C ALA A 167 -1.15 -9.04 16.84
N SER A 168 -1.71 -9.33 18.03
CA SER A 168 -1.61 -8.42 19.18
C SER A 168 -0.16 -8.26 19.68
N GLN A 169 0.68 -9.28 19.46
CA GLN A 169 2.09 -9.31 19.84
C GLN A 169 3.01 -8.86 18.71
N VAL A 170 2.55 -8.91 17.45
CA VAL A 170 3.34 -8.55 16.26
C VAL A 170 3.07 -7.10 15.84
N VAL A 171 1.86 -6.81 15.34
CA VAL A 171 1.47 -5.49 14.84
C VAL A 171 -0.03 -5.40 14.63
N ASN A 172 -0.60 -4.25 14.97
CA ASN A 172 -1.96 -3.94 14.58
C ASN A 172 -2.02 -3.37 13.15
N LEU A 173 -2.23 -4.25 12.15
CA LEU A 173 -2.48 -3.87 10.76
C LEU A 173 -3.92 -3.34 10.53
N TYR A 174 -4.84 -3.63 11.45
CA TYR A 174 -6.24 -3.22 11.40
C TYR A 174 -6.62 -2.37 12.60
N PRO A 175 -6.61 -1.03 12.47
CA PRO A 175 -7.03 -0.14 13.55
C PRO A 175 -8.36 -0.59 14.18
N ASP A 176 -8.48 -0.45 15.50
CA ASP A 176 -9.63 -0.96 16.27
C ASP A 176 -10.97 -0.48 15.70
N GLU A 177 -11.04 0.78 15.27
CA GLU A 177 -12.21 1.38 14.63
C GLU A 177 -12.66 0.64 13.37
N ARG A 178 -11.69 0.13 12.60
CA ARG A 178 -11.94 -0.59 11.35
C ARG A 178 -12.45 -1.99 11.63
N ALA A 179 -11.82 -2.71 12.57
CA ALA A 179 -12.28 -4.02 13.00
C ALA A 179 -13.70 -3.93 13.60
N LYS A 180 -13.94 -2.93 14.44
CA LYS A 180 -15.27 -2.63 14.99
C LYS A 180 -16.28 -2.35 13.87
N SER A 181 -15.95 -1.49 12.90
CA SER A 181 -16.90 -1.18 11.82
C SER A 181 -17.25 -2.40 10.97
N LEU A 182 -16.33 -3.36 10.77
CA LEU A 182 -16.63 -4.60 10.04
C LEU A 182 -17.47 -5.55 10.89
N SER A 183 -17.13 -5.68 12.18
CA SER A 183 -17.91 -6.46 13.14
C SER A 183 -19.35 -5.94 13.26
N ASP A 184 -19.54 -4.62 13.36
CA ASP A 184 -20.85 -3.97 13.37
C ASP A 184 -21.62 -4.26 12.06
N LEU A 185 -20.94 -4.19 10.90
CA LEU A 185 -21.57 -4.46 9.59
C LEU A 185 -22.05 -5.91 9.46
N ARG A 186 -21.35 -6.84 10.10
CA ARG A 186 -21.65 -8.27 10.09
C ARG A 186 -22.60 -8.70 11.20
N ASN A 187 -22.88 -7.82 12.16
CA ASN A 187 -23.55 -8.15 13.43
C ASN A 187 -22.86 -9.33 14.13
N GLU A 188 -21.53 -9.27 14.24
CA GLU A 188 -20.75 -10.36 14.85
C GLU A 188 -21.15 -10.60 16.32
N PRO A 189 -21.42 -11.85 16.71
CA PRO A 189 -21.74 -12.19 18.10
C PRO A 189 -20.55 -12.05 19.03
N ASP A 190 -19.32 -12.25 18.52
CA ASP A 190 -18.07 -12.05 19.26
C ASP A 190 -17.14 -11.07 18.52
N PRO A 191 -17.31 -9.76 18.75
CA PRO A 191 -16.48 -8.73 18.12
C PRO A 191 -14.98 -8.84 18.46
N GLU A 192 -14.64 -9.38 19.63
CA GLU A 192 -13.25 -9.49 20.09
C GLU A 192 -12.52 -10.62 19.36
N ASP A 193 -13.14 -11.81 19.28
CA ASP A 193 -12.60 -12.92 18.49
C ASP A 193 -12.53 -12.55 17.00
N PHE A 194 -13.58 -11.93 16.45
CA PHE A 194 -13.58 -11.42 15.08
C PHE A 194 -12.37 -10.49 14.83
N ALA A 195 -12.16 -9.49 15.69
CA ALA A 195 -11.07 -8.54 15.54
C ALA A 195 -9.69 -9.21 15.63
N LYS A 196 -9.54 -10.22 16.49
CA LYS A 196 -8.31 -11.01 16.63
C LYS A 196 -8.03 -11.80 15.34
N ARG A 197 -9.01 -12.56 14.86
CA ARG A 197 -8.91 -13.37 13.63
C ARG A 197 -8.62 -12.52 12.39
N LEU A 198 -9.31 -11.38 12.26
CA LEU A 198 -9.07 -10.39 11.20
C LEU A 198 -7.61 -9.90 11.17
N ARG A 199 -7.06 -9.52 12.33
CA ARG A 199 -5.67 -9.05 12.44
C ARG A 199 -4.67 -10.14 12.13
N ASN A 200 -4.92 -11.35 12.65
CA ASN A 200 -4.09 -12.52 12.38
C ASN A 200 -4.01 -12.80 10.88
N GLY A 201 -5.16 -12.82 10.18
CA GLY A 201 -5.20 -12.98 8.73
C GLY A 201 -4.36 -11.96 7.97
N GLY A 202 -4.44 -10.69 8.37
CA GLY A 202 -3.62 -9.63 7.77
C GLY A 202 -2.11 -9.83 7.95
N VAL A 203 -1.68 -10.24 9.15
CA VAL A 203 -0.26 -10.53 9.44
C VAL A 203 0.19 -11.78 8.67
N ILE A 204 -0.61 -12.85 8.69
CA ILE A 204 -0.37 -14.10 7.97
C ILE A 204 -0.20 -13.85 6.47
N ALA A 205 -1.13 -13.12 5.84
CA ALA A 205 -1.09 -12.82 4.42
C ALA A 205 0.14 -11.98 4.02
N ARG A 206 0.50 -11.00 4.86
CA ARG A 206 1.69 -10.16 4.63
C ARG A 206 2.98 -10.94 4.83
N TYR A 207 3.05 -11.76 5.87
CA TYR A 207 4.19 -12.61 6.16
C TYR A 207 4.43 -13.62 5.03
N MET A 208 3.38 -14.27 4.54
CA MET A 208 3.43 -15.15 3.37
C MET A 208 3.85 -14.42 2.09
N THR A 209 3.35 -13.20 1.89
CA THR A 209 3.76 -12.36 0.74
C THR A 209 5.26 -12.09 0.75
N ASP A 210 5.84 -11.79 1.90
CA ASP A 210 7.27 -11.54 2.03
C ASP A 210 8.09 -12.83 1.83
N LEU A 211 7.63 -13.96 2.39
CA LEU A 211 8.31 -15.27 2.20
C LEU A 211 8.32 -15.73 0.74
N LEU A 212 7.23 -15.54 0.00
CA LEU A 212 7.16 -15.86 -1.43
C LEU A 212 8.07 -14.96 -2.29
N ARG A 213 8.40 -13.76 -1.79
CA ARG A 213 9.33 -12.83 -2.45
C ARG A 213 10.75 -12.98 -1.96
N HIS A 214 10.97 -13.70 -0.86
CA HIS A 214 12.28 -13.87 -0.28
C HIS A 214 13.19 -14.61 -1.26
N ARG A 215 14.34 -14.01 -1.55
CA ARG A 215 15.38 -14.61 -2.39
C ARG A 215 16.59 -14.92 -1.52
N PRO A 216 17.24 -16.09 -1.71
CA PRO A 216 18.44 -16.42 -0.97
C PRO A 216 19.52 -15.37 -1.24
N ASN A 217 19.96 -14.67 -0.19
CA ASN A 217 21.12 -13.80 -0.27
C ASN A 217 22.36 -14.58 0.14
N LYS A 218 23.33 -14.73 -0.78
CA LYS A 218 24.57 -15.50 -0.56
C LYS A 218 25.48 -14.89 0.51
N GLU A 219 25.28 -13.61 0.85
CA GLU A 219 26.13 -12.88 1.79
C GLU A 219 25.61 -12.92 3.24
N ARG A 220 24.38 -13.38 3.46
CA ARG A 220 23.78 -13.48 4.79
C ARG A 220 23.60 -14.95 5.19
N ASN A 221 24.35 -15.40 6.20
CA ASN A 221 24.38 -16.80 6.66
C ASN A 221 23.96 -16.93 8.14
N SER A 222 23.05 -16.07 8.62
CA SER A 222 22.53 -16.17 9.98
C SER A 222 21.56 -17.36 10.11
N GLU A 223 21.36 -17.88 11.32
CA GLU A 223 20.33 -18.91 11.57
C GLU A 223 18.91 -18.43 11.20
N ARG A 224 18.68 -17.12 11.32
CA ARG A 224 17.44 -16.47 10.86
C ARG A 224 17.29 -16.59 9.34
N ASP A 225 18.33 -16.27 8.56
CA ASP A 225 18.28 -16.40 7.10
C ASP A 225 18.06 -17.85 6.67
N LYS A 226 18.69 -18.82 7.34
CA LYS A 226 18.47 -20.25 7.10
C LYS A 226 17.00 -20.64 7.36
N THR A 227 16.41 -20.12 8.42
CA THR A 227 14.99 -20.35 8.76
C THR A 227 14.07 -19.70 7.72
N LEU A 228 14.34 -18.46 7.33
CA LEU A 228 13.56 -17.77 6.29
C LEU A 228 13.64 -18.47 4.94
N LEU A 229 14.81 -18.99 4.56
CA LEU A 229 14.96 -19.77 3.34
C LEU A 229 14.19 -21.10 3.42
N ARG A 230 14.21 -21.77 4.58
CA ARG A 230 13.41 -22.97 4.84
C ARG A 230 11.91 -22.68 4.70
N TYR A 231 11.43 -21.59 5.30
CA TYR A 231 10.03 -21.19 5.22
C TYR A 231 9.63 -20.73 3.82
N SER A 232 10.47 -19.97 3.12
CA SER A 232 10.21 -19.57 1.73
C SER A 232 9.96 -20.78 0.82
N ARG A 233 10.76 -21.86 0.96
CA ARG A 233 10.53 -23.13 0.23
C ARG A 233 9.24 -23.86 0.63
N GLN A 234 8.77 -23.69 1.87
CA GLN A 234 7.50 -24.25 2.31
C GLN A 234 6.32 -23.41 1.81
N ALA A 235 6.47 -22.08 1.77
CA ALA A 235 5.41 -21.15 1.39
C ALA A 235 4.83 -21.46 0.01
N GLU A 236 5.68 -21.78 -0.97
CA GLU A 236 5.25 -22.20 -2.32
C GLU A 236 4.34 -23.44 -2.29
N LYS A 237 4.58 -24.39 -1.38
CA LYS A 237 3.79 -25.63 -1.26
C LYS A 237 2.47 -25.45 -0.50
N LEU A 238 2.39 -24.39 0.33
CA LEU A 238 1.20 -24.06 1.09
C LEU A 238 0.16 -23.33 0.24
N LEU A 239 0.56 -22.69 -0.86
CA LEU A 239 -0.36 -22.13 -1.82
C LEU A 239 -0.80 -23.22 -2.81
N LYS A 240 -2.08 -23.58 -2.80
CA LYS A 240 -2.63 -24.55 -3.73
C LYS A 240 -2.75 -23.97 -5.13
N GLU A 241 -2.66 -24.84 -6.13
CA GLU A 241 -2.87 -24.48 -7.54
C GLU A 241 -4.30 -24.00 -7.75
N VAL A 242 -4.48 -23.07 -8.69
CA VAL A 242 -5.81 -22.62 -9.09
C VAL A 242 -6.39 -23.66 -10.03
N ASP A 243 -7.56 -24.20 -9.68
CA ASP A 243 -8.35 -24.97 -10.64
C ASP A 243 -8.90 -24.02 -11.70
N ALA A 244 -8.21 -23.98 -12.85
CA ALA A 244 -8.54 -23.12 -13.98
C ALA A 244 -9.44 -23.82 -15.02
N SER A 245 -9.99 -25.00 -14.73
CA SER A 245 -10.84 -25.76 -15.66
C SER A 245 -12.01 -24.94 -16.20
N ILE A 246 -12.61 -24.08 -15.38
CA ILE A 246 -13.69 -23.18 -15.80
C ILE A 246 -13.24 -22.08 -16.77
N MET A 247 -11.95 -21.72 -16.76
CA MET A 247 -11.36 -20.77 -17.71
C MET A 247 -10.99 -21.46 -19.02
N GLU A 248 -10.52 -22.71 -18.97
CA GLU A 248 -10.08 -23.49 -20.14
C GLU A 248 -11.17 -23.56 -21.21
N LYS A 249 -12.44 -23.62 -20.83
CA LYS A 249 -13.56 -23.56 -21.79
C LYS A 249 -13.58 -22.25 -22.58
N ALA A 250 -13.56 -21.10 -21.90
CA ALA A 250 -13.52 -19.80 -22.56
C ALA A 250 -12.27 -19.66 -23.44
N VAL A 251 -11.15 -20.25 -23.02
CA VAL A 251 -9.92 -20.29 -23.80
C VAL A 251 -10.09 -21.16 -25.06
N ALA A 252 -10.66 -22.35 -24.95
CA ALA A 252 -10.93 -23.22 -26.09
C ALA A 252 -11.85 -22.56 -27.13
N ASP A 253 -12.81 -21.75 -26.66
CA ASP A 253 -13.74 -21.00 -27.50
C ASP A 253 -13.12 -19.73 -28.14
N GLY A 254 -11.81 -19.48 -27.92
CA GLY A 254 -11.08 -18.37 -28.53
C GLY A 254 -11.23 -17.02 -27.82
N HIS A 255 -11.84 -17.00 -26.62
CA HIS A 255 -12.06 -15.78 -25.86
C HIS A 255 -10.89 -15.47 -24.91
N PRO A 256 -10.46 -14.19 -24.80
CA PRO A 256 -9.59 -13.77 -23.71
C PRO A 256 -10.27 -13.96 -22.35
N VAL A 257 -9.49 -13.90 -21.28
CA VAL A 257 -9.99 -14.02 -19.91
C VAL A 257 -9.51 -12.85 -19.06
N ILE A 258 -10.44 -12.24 -18.31
CA ILE A 258 -10.14 -11.19 -17.32
C ILE A 258 -10.32 -11.78 -15.93
N VAL A 259 -9.23 -11.84 -15.17
CA VAL A 259 -9.24 -12.28 -13.78
C VAL A 259 -9.17 -11.07 -12.88
N THR A 260 -10.23 -10.88 -12.10
CA THR A 260 -10.34 -9.85 -11.08
C THR A 260 -10.02 -10.43 -9.70
N SER A 261 -9.58 -9.57 -8.79
CA SER A 261 -9.38 -9.92 -7.38
C SER A 261 -9.48 -8.64 -6.54
N ALA A 262 -9.67 -8.80 -5.23
CA ALA A 262 -9.64 -7.71 -4.27
C ALA A 262 -8.31 -7.67 -3.52
N HIS A 263 -7.93 -6.54 -2.94
CA HIS A 263 -6.74 -6.41 -2.09
C HIS A 263 -6.97 -7.01 -0.68
N THR A 264 -7.36 -8.29 -0.63
CA THR A 264 -7.69 -9.08 0.55
C THR A 264 -6.90 -10.40 0.55
N SER A 265 -6.82 -11.07 1.71
CA SER A 265 -6.05 -12.29 1.95
C SER A 265 -4.64 -12.32 1.31
N LEU A 266 -4.13 -13.52 1.04
CA LEU A 266 -2.94 -13.75 0.23
C LEU A 266 -3.30 -13.62 -1.26
N ASN A 267 -2.70 -12.65 -1.95
CA ASN A 267 -2.95 -12.44 -3.37
C ASN A 267 -2.43 -13.62 -4.22
N VAL A 268 -3.33 -14.32 -4.93
CA VAL A 268 -2.96 -15.45 -5.83
C VAL A 268 -1.97 -15.04 -6.91
N SER A 269 -2.02 -13.79 -7.38
CA SER A 269 -1.10 -13.21 -8.36
C SER A 269 0.36 -13.09 -7.87
N LEU A 270 0.66 -13.54 -6.64
CA LEU A 270 2.00 -13.66 -6.10
C LEU A 270 2.61 -15.06 -6.27
N SER A 271 1.83 -16.06 -6.68
CA SER A 271 2.37 -17.34 -7.16
C SER A 271 3.11 -17.13 -8.49
N MET A 272 4.08 -18.00 -8.80
CA MET A 272 4.98 -17.80 -9.94
C MET A 272 4.30 -17.88 -11.30
N ASP A 273 3.12 -18.47 -11.45
CA ASP A 273 2.24 -18.35 -12.62
C ASP A 273 0.96 -19.19 -12.37
N PRO A 274 -0.05 -18.65 -11.64
CA PRO A 274 -1.24 -19.42 -11.26
C PRO A 274 -2.09 -19.85 -12.45
N PHE A 275 -1.84 -19.29 -13.63
CA PHE A 275 -2.63 -19.52 -14.84
C PHE A 275 -1.79 -20.13 -15.97
N ALA A 276 -0.61 -20.68 -15.64
CA ALA A 276 0.29 -21.30 -16.61
C ALA A 276 -0.40 -22.38 -17.47
N SER A 277 -1.33 -23.13 -16.87
CA SER A 277 -2.07 -24.20 -17.54
C SER A 277 -2.89 -23.72 -18.74
N LEU A 278 -3.24 -22.42 -18.80
CA LEU A 278 -4.01 -21.86 -19.91
C LEU A 278 -3.18 -21.72 -21.20
N GLY A 279 -1.85 -21.75 -21.11
CA GLY A 279 -0.98 -21.53 -22.28
C GLY A 279 -1.08 -20.13 -22.89
N LEU A 280 -1.71 -19.18 -22.20
CA LEU A 280 -1.89 -17.80 -22.67
C LEU A 280 -0.81 -16.87 -22.10
N PRO A 281 -0.45 -15.79 -22.80
CA PRO A 281 0.29 -14.70 -22.19
C PRO A 281 -0.51 -14.10 -21.02
N VAL A 282 0.07 -14.14 -19.82
CA VAL A 282 -0.56 -13.59 -18.61
C VAL A 282 -0.07 -12.17 -18.39
N ILE A 283 -1.00 -11.22 -18.45
CA ILE A 283 -0.75 -9.79 -18.26
C ILE A 283 -1.23 -9.38 -16.88
N ARG A 284 -0.35 -8.78 -16.06
CA ARG A 284 -0.76 -8.17 -14.79
C ARG A 284 -0.77 -6.65 -14.90
N VAL A 285 -1.92 -6.06 -14.58
CA VAL A 285 -2.06 -4.60 -14.48
C VAL A 285 -1.64 -4.14 -13.08
N ALA A 286 -0.66 -3.25 -13.01
CA ALA A 286 -0.13 -2.71 -11.75
C ALA A 286 0.13 -1.21 -11.84
N ASN A 287 0.16 -0.53 -10.69
CA ASN A 287 0.36 0.92 -10.57
C ASN A 287 1.79 1.35 -10.14
N GLN A 288 2.72 0.39 -9.98
CA GLN A 288 4.09 0.66 -9.51
C GLN A 288 5.15 -0.17 -10.22
N GLY A 289 6.38 0.38 -10.19
CA GLY A 289 7.62 0.02 -10.89
C GLY A 289 8.32 -1.30 -10.54
N GLY A 290 7.94 -2.02 -9.47
CA GLY A 290 8.84 -2.98 -8.80
C GLY A 290 8.56 -4.48 -8.92
N PHE A 291 7.60 -4.94 -9.72
CA PHE A 291 7.27 -6.37 -9.81
C PHE A 291 7.97 -7.06 -11.00
N SER A 292 8.81 -8.06 -10.72
CA SER A 292 9.35 -9.00 -11.71
C SER A 292 9.00 -10.43 -11.27
N ASN A 293 7.76 -10.83 -11.49
CA ASN A 293 7.39 -12.25 -11.37
C ASN A 293 7.73 -12.93 -12.71
N PRO A 294 8.54 -14.01 -12.72
CA PRO A 294 8.64 -14.88 -13.88
C PRO A 294 7.23 -15.28 -14.36
N GLY A 295 6.99 -15.44 -15.66
CA GLY A 295 5.68 -15.86 -16.20
C GLY A 295 4.67 -14.75 -16.49
N PHE A 296 4.82 -13.55 -15.91
CA PHE A 296 3.92 -12.43 -16.17
C PHE A 296 4.53 -11.39 -17.10
N GLU A 297 3.81 -11.07 -18.18
CA GLU A 297 4.05 -9.81 -18.86
C GLU A 297 3.46 -8.68 -18.02
N ARG A 298 4.32 -7.75 -17.63
CA ARG A 298 3.92 -6.68 -16.74
C ARG A 298 3.41 -5.48 -17.52
N PHE A 299 2.31 -4.92 -17.04
CA PHE A 299 1.70 -3.75 -17.63
C PHE A 299 1.48 -2.68 -16.57
N VAL A 300 2.28 -1.60 -16.63
CA VAL A 300 2.27 -0.56 -15.60
C VAL A 300 1.43 0.63 -16.05
N VAL A 301 0.38 0.92 -15.31
CA VAL A 301 -0.52 2.05 -15.54
C VAL A 301 -0.25 3.07 -14.45
N ASN A 302 0.57 4.08 -14.77
CA ASN A 302 0.99 5.14 -13.84
C ASN A 302 0.18 6.41 -14.08
N ASP A 303 0.28 7.40 -13.19
CA ASP A 303 -0.44 8.67 -13.35
C ASP A 303 -0.10 9.36 -14.68
N ASP A 304 1.16 9.39 -15.12
CA ASP A 304 1.56 10.21 -16.27
C ASP A 304 1.38 9.53 -17.64
N SER A 305 1.61 8.21 -17.72
CA SER A 305 1.51 7.42 -18.97
C SER A 305 0.35 6.42 -18.99
N GLY A 306 -0.38 6.28 -17.88
CA GLY A 306 -1.36 5.22 -17.67
C GLY A 306 -2.45 5.13 -18.73
N PRO A 307 -3.08 6.23 -19.16
CA PRO A 307 -4.08 6.18 -20.21
C PRO A 307 -3.54 5.63 -21.54
N PHE A 308 -2.31 6.01 -21.92
CA PHE A 308 -1.70 5.54 -23.17
C PHE A 308 -1.33 4.07 -23.10
N GLU A 309 -0.76 3.63 -21.98
CA GLU A 309 -0.47 2.22 -21.77
C GLU A 309 -1.78 1.42 -21.78
N PHE A 310 -2.80 1.83 -21.03
CA PHE A 310 -4.09 1.13 -21.01
C PHE A 310 -4.69 0.97 -22.42
N LEU A 311 -4.61 2.00 -23.27
CA LEU A 311 -5.04 1.92 -24.66
C LEU A 311 -4.24 0.89 -25.49
N LYS A 312 -2.94 0.69 -25.24
CA LYS A 312 -2.17 -0.40 -25.87
C LYS A 312 -2.70 -1.76 -25.44
N LEU A 313 -3.02 -1.93 -24.16
CA LEU A 313 -3.59 -3.19 -23.65
C LEU A 313 -4.96 -3.47 -24.30
N VAL A 314 -5.83 -2.46 -24.41
CA VAL A 314 -7.11 -2.56 -25.15
C VAL A 314 -6.90 -2.99 -26.61
N LYS A 315 -5.90 -2.42 -27.30
CA LYS A 315 -5.57 -2.83 -28.68
C LYS A 315 -5.05 -4.27 -28.76
N ARG A 316 -4.33 -4.74 -27.75
CA ARG A 316 -3.78 -6.10 -27.72
C ARG A 316 -4.85 -7.14 -27.45
N ILE A 317 -5.74 -6.91 -26.48
CA ILE A 317 -6.79 -7.88 -26.13
C ILE A 317 -7.83 -8.04 -27.25
N ARG A 318 -8.05 -7.00 -28.07
CA ARG A 318 -8.86 -7.10 -29.29
C ARG A 318 -8.27 -8.01 -30.38
N LYS A 319 -6.96 -8.27 -30.33
CA LYS A 319 -6.22 -8.97 -31.40
C LYS A 319 -5.68 -10.34 -30.97
N ASN A 320 -5.51 -10.56 -29.67
CA ASN A 320 -4.86 -11.73 -29.12
C ASN A 320 -5.67 -12.25 -27.96
N GLN A 321 -5.65 -13.57 -27.80
CA GLN A 321 -6.15 -14.21 -26.61
C GLN A 321 -5.15 -14.03 -25.47
N LEU A 322 -5.59 -13.40 -24.39
CA LEU A 322 -4.75 -13.00 -23.25
C LEU A 322 -5.44 -13.37 -21.95
N CYS A 323 -4.66 -13.62 -20.91
CA CYS A 323 -5.15 -13.67 -19.53
C CYS A 323 -4.75 -12.37 -18.82
N VAL A 324 -5.71 -11.51 -18.50
CA VAL A 324 -5.41 -10.24 -17.81
C VAL A 324 -5.83 -10.30 -16.35
N VAL A 325 -4.89 -10.07 -15.45
CA VAL A 325 -5.14 -9.96 -14.01
C VAL A 325 -5.17 -8.49 -13.58
N ILE A 326 -6.28 -8.07 -12.97
CA ILE A 326 -6.51 -6.68 -12.56
C ILE A 326 -7.24 -6.62 -11.21
N TYR A 327 -7.00 -5.55 -10.44
CA TYR A 327 -7.60 -5.33 -9.13
C TYR A 327 -8.46 -4.06 -9.15
N PRO A 328 -9.78 -4.15 -9.43
CA PRO A 328 -10.66 -3.00 -9.57
C PRO A 328 -10.76 -2.14 -8.29
N ASP A 329 -10.58 -2.72 -7.11
CA ASP A 329 -10.69 -2.02 -5.82
C ASP A 329 -9.45 -1.18 -5.44
N GLY A 330 -8.51 -0.98 -6.37
CA GLY A 330 -7.30 -0.20 -6.14
C GLY A 330 -7.54 1.31 -5.97
N ALA A 331 -6.88 1.92 -4.98
CA ALA A 331 -7.08 3.33 -4.59
C ALA A 331 -6.52 4.40 -5.57
N LYS A 332 -6.03 4.02 -6.76
CA LYS A 332 -5.31 4.92 -7.68
C LYS A 332 -5.94 5.08 -9.06
N SER A 333 -7.18 4.66 -9.24
CA SER A 333 -7.90 4.96 -10.48
C SER A 333 -8.28 6.43 -10.54
N ARG A 334 -8.09 7.08 -11.70
CA ARG A 334 -8.55 8.47 -11.93
C ARG A 334 -10.07 8.51 -12.11
N ASP A 335 -10.58 7.54 -12.86
CA ASP A 335 -12.01 7.32 -13.05
C ASP A 335 -12.48 6.23 -12.09
N VAL A 336 -13.63 6.43 -11.46
CA VAL A 336 -14.24 5.44 -10.56
C VAL A 336 -15.71 5.29 -10.89
N CYS A 337 -16.19 4.05 -10.83
CA CYS A 337 -17.61 3.74 -10.72
C CYS A 337 -17.91 3.29 -9.28
N GLU A 338 -19.15 3.50 -8.83
CA GLU A 338 -19.58 3.06 -7.50
C GLU A 338 -20.34 1.74 -7.61
N VAL A 339 -19.96 0.77 -6.77
CA VAL A 339 -20.74 -0.44 -6.52
C VAL A 339 -21.25 -0.45 -5.09
N GLU A 340 -22.37 -1.11 -4.84
CA GLU A 340 -22.93 -1.22 -3.50
C GLU A 340 -22.47 -2.51 -2.80
N VAL A 341 -21.79 -2.38 -1.67
CA VAL A 341 -21.33 -3.50 -0.84
C VAL A 341 -21.88 -3.29 0.57
N LEU A 342 -22.74 -4.19 1.04
CA LEU A 342 -23.39 -4.10 2.36
C LEU A 342 -24.01 -2.72 2.64
N GLY A 343 -24.77 -2.19 1.66
CA GLY A 343 -25.44 -0.89 1.74
C GLY A 343 -24.50 0.32 1.69
N ARG A 344 -23.23 0.13 1.32
CA ARG A 344 -22.23 1.20 1.22
C ARG A 344 -21.67 1.29 -0.19
N LYS A 345 -21.50 2.53 -0.66
CA LYS A 345 -20.88 2.83 -1.95
C LYS A 345 -19.37 2.63 -1.88
N VAL A 346 -18.88 1.72 -2.69
CA VAL A 346 -17.47 1.38 -2.85
C VAL A 346 -17.02 1.82 -4.24
N PRO A 347 -16.01 2.70 -4.36
CA PRO A 347 -15.45 3.06 -5.66
C PRO A 347 -14.57 1.93 -6.18
N ILE A 348 -14.74 1.58 -7.45
CA ILE A 348 -13.88 0.65 -8.19
C ILE A 348 -13.44 1.31 -9.49
N GLY A 349 -12.26 0.93 -10.00
CA GLY A 349 -11.73 1.43 -11.25
C GLY A 349 -12.34 0.69 -12.46
N PRO A 350 -12.65 1.39 -13.57
CA PRO A 350 -13.41 0.82 -14.67
C PRO A 350 -12.60 -0.03 -15.67
N GLY A 351 -11.33 -0.27 -15.35
CA GLY A 351 -10.39 -0.87 -16.30
C GLY A 351 -10.74 -2.32 -16.63
N ALA A 352 -11.33 -3.06 -15.69
CA ALA A 352 -11.58 -4.49 -15.84
C ALA A 352 -12.75 -4.77 -16.78
N GLU A 353 -13.89 -4.12 -16.57
CA GLU A 353 -15.06 -4.25 -17.44
C GLU A 353 -14.81 -3.64 -18.82
N MET A 354 -14.06 -2.54 -18.89
CA MET A 354 -13.65 -1.98 -20.18
C MET A 354 -12.81 -2.97 -20.98
N LEU A 355 -11.80 -3.61 -20.35
CA LEU A 355 -10.99 -4.62 -21.04
C LEU A 355 -11.83 -5.84 -21.44
N ALA A 356 -12.72 -6.31 -20.56
CA ALA A 356 -13.58 -7.44 -20.85
C ALA A 356 -14.49 -7.17 -22.06
N TRP A 357 -15.16 -6.02 -22.08
CA TRP A 357 -16.02 -5.61 -23.19
C TRP A 357 -15.24 -5.48 -24.50
N GLN A 358 -14.10 -4.79 -24.45
CA GLN A 358 -13.30 -4.55 -25.65
C GLN A 358 -12.65 -5.81 -26.20
N GLY A 359 -12.28 -6.76 -25.32
CA GLY A 359 -11.71 -8.04 -25.69
C GLY A 359 -12.73 -9.13 -26.02
N LYS A 360 -14.03 -8.88 -25.81
CA LYS A 360 -15.06 -9.94 -25.81
C LYS A 360 -14.60 -11.13 -24.97
N ALA A 361 -14.24 -10.84 -23.72
CA ALA A 361 -13.60 -11.77 -22.80
C ALA A 361 -14.60 -12.37 -21.79
N ALA A 362 -14.29 -13.56 -21.29
CA ALA A 362 -14.90 -14.09 -20.07
C ALA A 362 -14.29 -13.41 -18.83
N THR A 363 -15.09 -13.16 -17.80
CA THR A 363 -14.59 -12.58 -16.54
C THR A 363 -14.62 -13.59 -15.41
N PHE A 364 -13.67 -13.47 -14.50
CA PHE A 364 -13.52 -14.33 -13.34
C PHE A 364 -13.11 -13.50 -12.13
N PHE A 365 -13.39 -14.01 -10.93
CA PHE A 365 -12.90 -13.46 -9.67
C PHE A 365 -12.10 -14.52 -8.95
N VAL A 366 -10.92 -14.16 -8.45
CA VAL A 366 -10.07 -15.04 -7.66
C VAL A 366 -9.85 -14.49 -6.25
N SER A 367 -10.04 -15.34 -5.24
CA SER A 367 -9.70 -15.08 -3.84
C SER A 367 -8.89 -16.24 -3.27
N THR A 368 -8.38 -16.08 -2.04
CA THR A 368 -7.76 -17.17 -1.28
C THR A 368 -8.41 -17.31 0.08
N HIS A 369 -8.49 -18.56 0.52
CA HIS A 369 -8.96 -18.95 1.85
C HIS A 369 -7.83 -19.63 2.63
N TRP A 370 -7.54 -19.16 3.85
CA TRP A 370 -6.66 -19.84 4.78
C TRP A 370 -7.44 -20.79 5.70
N ASN A 371 -7.12 -22.09 5.65
CA ASN A 371 -7.82 -23.11 6.44
C ASN A 371 -7.03 -23.63 7.67
N GLY A 372 -5.99 -22.91 8.10
CA GLY A 372 -5.07 -23.35 9.16
C GLY A 372 -3.93 -24.25 8.69
N ARG A 373 -3.91 -24.68 7.43
CA ARG A 373 -2.87 -25.55 6.87
C ARG A 373 -2.34 -25.10 5.52
N SER A 374 -3.21 -24.60 4.64
CA SER A 374 -2.84 -24.14 3.30
C SER A 374 -3.75 -23.02 2.82
N PHE A 375 -3.28 -22.26 1.83
CA PHE A 375 -4.05 -21.27 1.12
C PHE A 375 -4.72 -21.90 -0.09
N TRP A 376 -6.04 -21.88 -0.11
CA TRP A 376 -6.86 -22.42 -1.18
C TRP A 376 -7.37 -21.29 -2.06
N PRO A 377 -6.95 -21.21 -3.33
CA PRO A 377 -7.57 -20.28 -4.25
C PRO A 377 -9.00 -20.71 -4.56
N ARG A 378 -9.90 -19.75 -4.65
CA ARG A 378 -11.26 -19.95 -5.17
C ARG A 378 -11.41 -19.10 -6.41
N LEU A 379 -11.77 -19.74 -7.52
CA LEU A 379 -12.06 -19.09 -8.78
C LEU A 379 -13.57 -19.15 -9.04
N THR A 380 -14.18 -17.99 -9.26
CA THR A 380 -15.61 -17.87 -9.55
C THR A 380 -15.79 -17.23 -10.91
N GLN A 381 -16.59 -17.85 -11.77
CA GLN A 381 -16.94 -17.30 -13.08
C GLN A 381 -17.89 -16.11 -12.93
N GLY A 382 -17.60 -15.02 -13.65
CA GLY A 382 -18.45 -13.85 -13.80
C GLY A 382 -19.12 -13.79 -15.17
N PRO A 383 -19.75 -12.66 -15.54
CA PRO A 383 -20.36 -12.50 -16.85
C PRO A 383 -19.30 -12.52 -17.96
N SER A 384 -19.64 -13.09 -19.10
CA SER A 384 -18.78 -13.06 -20.29
C SER A 384 -19.24 -11.97 -21.24
N ALA A 385 -18.36 -11.06 -21.64
CA ALA A 385 -18.74 -9.92 -22.49
C ALA A 385 -19.21 -10.32 -23.90
N PHE A 386 -18.91 -11.55 -24.33
CA PHE A 386 -19.39 -12.10 -25.60
C PHE A 386 -20.84 -12.59 -25.56
N ASP A 387 -21.41 -12.80 -24.36
CA ASP A 387 -22.81 -13.21 -24.19
C ASP A 387 -23.78 -12.02 -24.21
N PHE A 388 -23.27 -10.78 -24.27
CA PHE A 388 -24.05 -9.55 -24.20
C PHE A 388 -24.03 -8.79 -25.53
N GLU A 389 -25.21 -8.32 -25.94
CA GLU A 389 -25.39 -7.52 -27.15
C GLU A 389 -24.99 -6.06 -26.95
N ASN A 390 -25.26 -5.50 -25.75
CA ASN A 390 -24.94 -4.13 -25.41
C ASN A 390 -23.97 -4.02 -24.22
N ARG A 391 -23.27 -2.88 -24.19
CA ARG A 391 -22.19 -2.62 -23.24
C ARG A 391 -22.74 -2.38 -21.84
N GLU A 392 -23.82 -1.61 -21.77
CA GLU A 392 -24.41 -1.13 -20.53
C GLU A 392 -24.95 -2.28 -19.67
N GLU A 393 -25.56 -3.29 -20.28
CA GLU A 393 -26.00 -4.51 -19.59
C GLU A 393 -24.83 -5.33 -19.08
N PHE A 394 -23.78 -5.50 -19.90
CA PHE A 394 -22.57 -6.21 -19.47
C PHE A 394 -21.91 -5.51 -18.28
N GLU A 395 -21.72 -4.19 -18.35
CA GLU A 395 -21.12 -3.40 -17.27
C GLU A 395 -21.95 -3.51 -16.00
N LYS A 396 -23.28 -3.43 -16.10
CA LYS A 396 -24.17 -3.64 -14.96
C LYS A 396 -23.99 -5.02 -14.34
N SER A 397 -24.05 -6.09 -15.13
CA SER A 397 -23.86 -7.46 -14.64
C SER A 397 -22.46 -7.69 -14.05
N PHE A 398 -21.43 -7.05 -14.62
CA PHE A 398 -20.07 -7.10 -14.07
C PHE A 398 -19.98 -6.42 -12.72
N HIS A 399 -20.57 -5.23 -12.57
CA HIS A 399 -20.60 -4.50 -11.31
C HIS A 399 -21.34 -5.25 -10.21
N GLU A 400 -22.51 -5.83 -10.53
CA GLU A 400 -23.27 -6.69 -9.63
C GLU A 400 -22.44 -7.90 -9.20
N PHE A 401 -21.85 -8.62 -10.17
CA PHE A 401 -20.95 -9.74 -9.90
C PHE A 401 -19.78 -9.36 -8.98
N TYR A 402 -19.08 -8.26 -9.27
CA TYR A 402 -17.93 -7.85 -8.48
C TYR A 402 -18.34 -7.43 -7.06
N ALA A 403 -19.46 -6.71 -6.92
CA ALA A 403 -20.02 -6.33 -5.63
C ALA A 403 -20.41 -7.55 -4.77
N ASP A 404 -21.00 -8.58 -5.39
CA ASP A 404 -21.32 -9.84 -4.71
C ASP A 404 -20.05 -10.52 -4.19
N ARG A 405 -18.98 -10.55 -4.99
CA ARG A 405 -17.69 -11.12 -4.56
C ARG A 405 -17.05 -10.33 -3.41
N LEU A 406 -17.14 -9.00 -3.43
CA LEU A 406 -16.70 -8.17 -2.30
C LEU A 406 -17.54 -8.42 -1.05
N THR A 407 -18.85 -8.59 -1.21
CA THR A 407 -19.78 -8.91 -0.12
C THR A 407 -19.47 -10.27 0.49
N GLU A 408 -19.28 -11.31 -0.32
CA GLU A 408 -18.88 -12.64 0.13
C GLU A 408 -17.56 -12.61 0.91
N LEU A 409 -16.57 -11.84 0.45
CA LEU A 409 -15.31 -11.68 1.17
C LEU A 409 -15.52 -11.02 2.54
N VAL A 410 -16.34 -9.97 2.60
CA VAL A 410 -16.59 -9.25 3.86
C VAL A 410 -17.44 -10.08 4.81
N LEU A 411 -18.31 -10.97 4.34
CA LEU A 411 -19.16 -11.84 5.16
C LEU A 411 -18.53 -13.21 5.47
N GLY A 412 -17.42 -13.57 4.80
CA GLY A 412 -16.72 -14.85 4.95
C GLY A 412 -15.87 -14.95 6.22
N GLU A 413 -14.76 -15.71 6.17
CA GLU A 413 -13.86 -15.83 7.31
C GLU A 413 -13.07 -14.53 7.55
N PRO A 414 -12.94 -14.04 8.80
CA PRO A 414 -12.25 -12.79 9.09
C PRO A 414 -10.79 -12.77 8.61
N GLU A 415 -10.12 -13.92 8.64
CA GLU A 415 -8.73 -14.07 8.21
C GLU A 415 -8.53 -13.72 6.72
N ASP A 416 -9.57 -13.94 5.90
CA ASP A 416 -9.49 -13.77 4.45
C ASP A 416 -9.74 -12.32 4.01
N ILE A 417 -10.19 -11.45 4.91
CA ILE A 417 -10.37 -10.01 4.62
C ILE A 417 -8.99 -9.34 4.41
N GLY A 418 -7.90 -9.95 4.88
CA GLY A 418 -6.53 -9.59 4.47
C GLY A 418 -5.90 -8.45 5.25
N SER A 419 -5.13 -7.58 4.55
CA SER A 419 -4.24 -6.56 5.14
C SER A 419 -4.82 -5.13 5.18
N GLY A 420 -6.11 -4.96 4.90
CA GLY A 420 -6.84 -3.70 5.06
C GLY A 420 -6.60 -2.68 3.95
N GLY A 421 -6.20 -3.14 2.77
CA GLY A 421 -6.06 -2.33 1.56
C GLY A 421 -7.34 -2.26 0.72
N GLY A 422 -7.22 -1.72 -0.50
CA GLY A 422 -8.28 -1.71 -1.50
C GLY A 422 -9.57 -1.01 -1.05
N PHE A 423 -10.69 -1.72 -1.14
CA PHE A 423 -12.02 -1.21 -0.77
C PHE A 423 -12.29 -1.15 0.74
N ILE A 424 -11.58 -1.94 1.55
CA ILE A 424 -11.85 -2.06 3.00
C ILE A 424 -11.80 -0.71 3.73
N PRO A 425 -10.82 0.19 3.51
CA PRO A 425 -10.82 1.52 4.09
C PRO A 425 -12.04 2.36 3.74
N VAL A 426 -12.63 2.17 2.56
CA VAL A 426 -13.83 2.93 2.15
C VAL A 426 -15.06 2.35 2.82
N LEU A 427 -15.20 1.02 2.80
CA LEU A 427 -16.30 0.31 3.42
C LEU A 427 -16.43 0.62 4.92
N THR A 428 -15.29 0.76 5.60
CA THR A 428 -15.19 0.97 7.05
C THR A 428 -15.13 2.42 7.49
N ARG A 429 -15.21 3.39 6.56
CA ARG A 429 -15.38 4.80 6.96
C ARG A 429 -16.69 4.94 7.70
N LEU A 430 -16.63 5.40 8.94
CA LEU A 430 -17.83 5.84 9.65
C LEU A 430 -18.47 6.97 8.83
N ALA A 431 -19.78 6.89 8.60
CA ALA A 431 -20.52 8.01 8.05
C ALA A 431 -20.20 9.25 8.92
N PRO A 432 -20.02 10.45 8.33
CA PRO A 432 -19.79 11.65 9.13
C PRO A 432 -20.91 11.74 10.17
N ARG A 433 -20.52 11.79 11.46
CA ARG A 433 -21.47 12.07 12.54
C ARG A 433 -22.25 13.32 12.12
N LYS A 434 -23.58 13.19 11.97
CA LYS A 434 -24.46 14.35 11.84
C LYS A 434 -24.10 15.26 13.02
N ARG A 435 -23.56 16.44 12.72
CA ARG A 435 -23.25 17.46 13.72
C ARG A 435 -24.52 18.01 14.30
#